data_AF-A0A7S2FSA9-F1
#
_entry.id   AF-A0A7S2FSA9-F1
#
_cell.length_a   1.000
_cell.length_b   1.000
_cell.length_c   1.000
_cell.angle_alpha   90.00
_cell.angle_beta   90.00
_cell.angle_gamma   90.00
#
_symmetry.space_group_name_H-M   'P 1'
#
loop_
_entity.id
_entity.type
_entity.pdbx_description
1 polymer ?
#
loop_
_entity_poly.entity_id
_entity_poly.type
_entity_poly.pdbx_seq_one_letter_code
_entity_poly.pdbx_strand_id
1 'polypeptide(L)'
;PAQQQNNLAAMMWQMQMGPPNPAMMMPPWGPPSMPMAVPILNVQVDGLTFEYQLTEDDVRKVFSRYGEVFHVTVDKDGTTAQVQLGQMHQAVAAQSDLNTKPLAGMSGAKLRVEFAAQPYDPVLAQMG
;
A
#
# COMPACT_ATOMS: atom_id res chain seq x y z
N PRO A 1 47.38 48.51 -19.07
CA PRO A 1 46.08 48.23 -19.75
C PRO A 1 45.60 46.76 -19.65
N ALA A 2 46.49 45.76 -19.48
CA ALA A 2 46.10 44.34 -19.47
C ALA A 2 45.41 43.85 -18.17
N GLN A 3 45.78 44.37 -17.00
CA GLN A 3 45.20 43.92 -15.72
C GLN A 3 43.76 44.38 -15.50
N GLN A 4 43.40 45.55 -16.04
CA GLN A 4 42.03 46.08 -15.92
C GLN A 4 41.03 45.22 -16.72
N GLN A 5 41.45 44.72 -17.89
CA GLN A 5 40.64 43.82 -18.70
C GLN A 5 40.50 42.43 -18.06
N ASN A 6 41.54 41.95 -17.37
CA ASN A 6 41.48 40.68 -16.65
C ASN A 6 40.54 40.74 -15.43
N ASN A 7 40.52 41.87 -14.72
CA ASN A 7 39.60 42.07 -13.59
C ASN A 7 38.14 42.19 -14.04
N LEU A 8 37.89 42.84 -15.19
CA LEU A 8 36.55 42.90 -15.78
C LEU A 8 36.06 41.53 -16.25
N ALA A 9 36.95 40.71 -16.83
CA ALA A 9 36.62 39.34 -17.22
C ALA A 9 36.34 38.44 -16.01
N ALA A 10 37.09 38.60 -14.91
CA ALA A 10 36.87 37.86 -13.67
C ALA A 10 35.52 38.22 -13.00
N MET A 11 35.12 39.49 -13.06
CA MET A 11 33.80 39.94 -12.58
C MET A 11 32.65 39.40 -13.46
N MET A 12 32.85 39.31 -14.77
CA MET A 12 31.88 38.69 -15.69
C MET A 12 31.72 37.18 -15.46
N TRP A 13 32.80 36.46 -15.13
CA TRP A 13 32.75 35.04 -14.76
C TRP A 13 32.04 34.78 -13.42
N GLN A 14 32.20 35.68 -12.44
CA GLN A 14 31.50 35.58 -11.16
C GLN A 14 29.99 35.83 -11.28
N MET A 15 29.56 36.72 -12.18
CA MET A 15 28.14 37.05 -12.35
C MET A 15 27.36 35.94 -13.10
N GLN A 16 28.06 35.10 -13.87
CA GLN A 16 27.47 33.98 -14.60
C GLN A 16 27.50 32.64 -13.82
N MET A 17 28.26 32.56 -12.72
CA MET A 17 28.35 31.38 -11.85
C MET A 17 27.97 31.68 -10.39
N GLY A 18 26.86 32.40 -10.19
CA GLY A 18 26.11 32.22 -8.95
C GLY A 18 25.73 30.73 -8.83
N PRO A 19 25.80 30.12 -7.64
CA PRO A 19 25.40 28.72 -7.47
C PRO A 19 23.99 28.60 -8.05
N PRO A 20 23.69 27.59 -8.90
CA PRO A 20 22.32 27.37 -9.31
C PRO A 20 21.58 27.11 -8.02
N ASN A 21 20.76 28.07 -7.58
CA ASN A 21 19.95 27.92 -6.39
C ASN A 21 19.03 26.72 -6.67
N PRO A 22 19.28 25.53 -6.06
CA PRO A 22 18.55 24.34 -6.44
C PRO A 22 17.07 24.42 -6.00
N ALA A 23 16.73 25.45 -5.23
CA ALA A 23 15.39 25.76 -4.76
C ALA A 23 14.45 26.36 -5.83
N MET A 24 14.93 26.79 -7.01
CA MET A 24 14.08 27.41 -8.04
C MET A 24 13.61 26.45 -9.15
N MET A 25 13.98 25.17 -9.08
CA MET A 25 13.59 24.16 -10.09
C MET A 25 12.56 23.14 -9.60
N MET A 26 12.07 23.24 -8.36
CA MET A 26 10.97 22.39 -7.90
C MET A 26 9.65 23.11 -8.18
N PRO A 27 8.76 22.56 -9.03
CA PRO A 27 7.37 23.00 -9.02
C PRO A 27 6.80 22.87 -7.59
N PRO A 28 5.87 23.74 -7.15
CA PRO A 28 5.32 23.74 -5.77
C PRO A 28 4.53 22.47 -5.42
N TRP A 29 4.44 21.52 -6.34
CA TRP A 29 3.87 20.21 -6.14
C TRP A 29 5.02 19.29 -5.74
N GLY A 30 5.20 19.06 -4.44
CA GLY A 30 5.91 17.86 -3.98
C GLY A 30 5.33 16.62 -4.67
N PRO A 31 6.06 15.50 -4.73
CA PRO A 31 5.50 14.28 -5.33
C PRO A 31 4.11 14.07 -4.73
N PRO A 32 3.06 13.87 -5.55
CA PRO A 32 1.73 13.66 -5.02
C PRO A 32 1.89 12.56 -3.97
N SER A 33 1.49 12.87 -2.74
CA SER A 33 1.40 11.89 -1.66
C SER A 33 0.47 10.83 -2.19
N MET A 34 1.00 9.82 -2.89
CA MET A 34 0.17 8.75 -3.41
C MET A 34 -0.51 8.20 -2.16
N PRO A 35 -1.85 8.12 -2.14
CA PRO A 35 -2.51 7.44 -1.05
C PRO A 35 -1.86 6.07 -1.01
N MET A 36 -1.12 5.79 0.07
CA MET A 36 -0.49 4.50 0.28
C MET A 36 -1.64 3.51 0.22
N ALA A 37 -1.78 2.82 -0.92
CA ALA A 37 -2.92 1.95 -1.16
C ALA A 37 -2.84 0.86 -0.11
N VAL A 38 -3.67 0.99 0.92
CA VAL A 38 -3.71 0.06 2.03
C VAL A 38 -4.24 -1.26 1.49
N PRO A 39 -3.44 -2.33 1.49
CA PRO A 39 -3.89 -3.59 0.93
C PRO A 39 -4.98 -4.18 1.80
N ILE A 40 -6.15 -4.39 1.20
CA ILE A 40 -7.27 -5.08 1.83
C ILE A 40 -7.35 -6.46 1.18
N LEU A 41 -7.41 -7.51 1.99
CA LEU A 41 -7.64 -8.88 1.55
C LEU A 41 -9.03 -9.31 1.95
N ASN A 42 -9.75 -9.92 1.03
CA ASN A 42 -10.98 -10.64 1.27
C ASN A 42 -10.67 -12.10 1.57
N VAL A 43 -11.19 -12.60 2.67
CA VAL A 43 -11.00 -13.94 3.21
C VAL A 43 -12.35 -14.62 3.22
N GLN A 44 -12.44 -15.80 2.65
CA GLN A 44 -13.68 -16.58 2.63
C GLN A 44 -13.36 -18.06 2.80
N VAL A 45 -14.26 -18.79 3.44
CA VAL A 45 -14.12 -20.24 3.57
C VAL A 45 -15.04 -20.92 2.57
N ASP A 46 -14.46 -21.75 1.71
CA ASP A 46 -15.15 -22.54 0.69
C ASP A 46 -15.21 -24.00 1.12
N GLY A 47 -16.34 -24.68 0.92
CA GLY A 47 -16.49 -26.11 1.20
C GLY A 47 -16.94 -26.50 2.62
N LEU A 48 -17.53 -25.57 3.38
CA LEU A 48 -18.14 -25.89 4.67
C LEU A 48 -19.54 -26.50 4.51
N THR A 49 -19.77 -27.63 5.19
CA THR A 49 -21.09 -28.29 5.29
C THR A 49 -21.77 -28.04 6.63
N PHE A 50 -21.11 -27.32 7.54
CA PHE A 50 -21.58 -26.93 8.87
C PHE A 50 -21.26 -25.45 9.14
N GLU A 51 -21.93 -24.84 10.12
CA GLU A 51 -21.75 -23.43 10.50
C GLU A 51 -20.37 -23.21 11.16
N TYR A 52 -19.31 -23.06 10.36
CA TYR A 52 -18.06 -22.49 10.84
C TYR A 52 -18.12 -20.97 10.69
N GLN A 53 -17.97 -20.25 11.80
CA GLN A 53 -17.94 -18.80 11.83
C GLN A 53 -16.49 -18.34 11.97
N LEU A 54 -15.99 -17.63 10.96
CA LEU A 54 -14.80 -16.80 11.12
C LEU A 54 -15.07 -15.79 12.24
N THR A 55 -14.16 -15.68 13.19
CA THR A 55 -14.20 -14.59 14.17
C THR A 55 -13.16 -13.55 13.85
N GLU A 56 -13.39 -12.30 14.26
CA GLU A 56 -12.41 -11.22 14.06
C GLU A 56 -11.06 -11.59 14.68
N ASP A 57 -11.09 -12.19 15.87
CA ASP A 57 -9.91 -12.56 16.64
C ASP A 57 -9.09 -13.65 15.94
N ASP A 58 -9.76 -14.67 15.37
CA ASP A 58 -9.09 -15.72 14.60
C ASP A 58 -8.41 -15.17 13.34
N VAL A 59 -9.14 -14.35 12.57
CA VAL A 59 -8.60 -13.71 11.37
C VAL A 59 -7.41 -12.84 11.76
N ARG A 60 -7.55 -11.97 12.78
CA ARG A 60 -6.45 -11.12 13.26
C ARG A 60 -5.24 -11.95 13.65
N LYS A 61 -5.39 -13.01 14.44
CA LYS A 61 -4.29 -13.89 14.88
C LYS A 61 -3.56 -14.56 13.72
N VAL A 62 -4.30 -15.03 12.72
CA VAL A 62 -3.72 -15.68 11.54
C VAL A 62 -2.92 -14.67 10.70
N PHE A 63 -3.50 -13.49 10.45
CA PHE A 63 -2.87 -12.46 9.60
C PHE A 63 -1.74 -11.69 10.30
N SER A 64 -1.75 -11.63 11.63
CA SER A 64 -0.67 -11.00 12.43
C SER A 64 0.70 -11.68 12.26
N ARG A 65 0.75 -12.89 11.69
CA ARG A 65 2.02 -13.58 11.35
C ARG A 65 2.76 -12.96 10.18
N TYR A 66 2.06 -12.24 9.31
CA TYR A 66 2.63 -11.63 8.10
C TYR A 66 2.93 -10.15 8.29
N GLY A 67 2.25 -9.48 9.21
CA GLY A 67 2.40 -8.06 9.44
C GLY A 67 1.39 -7.47 10.40
N GLU A 68 1.43 -6.15 10.53
CA GLU A 68 0.49 -5.40 11.35
C GLU A 68 -0.89 -5.38 10.68
N VAL A 69 -1.90 -5.80 11.44
CA VAL A 69 -3.30 -5.82 11.03
C VAL A 69 -3.99 -4.58 11.58
N PHE A 70 -4.44 -3.71 10.68
CA PHE A 70 -5.09 -2.45 11.05
C PHE A 70 -6.59 -2.62 11.30
N HIS A 71 -7.26 -3.33 10.40
CA HIS A 71 -8.71 -3.52 10.46
C HIS A 71 -9.04 -4.97 10.10
N VAL A 72 -10.00 -5.54 10.82
CA VAL A 72 -10.63 -6.81 10.47
C VAL A 72 -12.13 -6.60 10.56
N THR A 73 -12.84 -6.92 9.48
CA THR A 73 -14.29 -6.83 9.42
C THR A 73 -14.81 -8.19 9.00
N VAL A 74 -15.60 -8.85 9.85
CA VAL A 74 -16.23 -10.12 9.51
C VAL A 74 -17.68 -9.84 9.11
N ASP A 75 -18.15 -10.50 8.05
CA ASP A 75 -19.54 -10.44 7.65
C ASP A 75 -20.47 -11.07 8.71
N LYS A 76 -21.73 -10.62 8.75
CA LYS A 76 -22.76 -11.09 9.69
C LYS A 76 -22.96 -12.61 9.69
N ASP A 77 -22.72 -13.26 8.55
CA ASP A 77 -22.90 -14.69 8.39
C ASP A 77 -21.64 -15.47 8.82
N GLY A 78 -20.55 -14.77 9.17
CA GLY A 78 -19.29 -15.37 9.62
C GLY A 78 -18.55 -16.15 8.52
N THR A 79 -18.99 -16.05 7.27
CA THR A 79 -18.45 -16.83 6.14
C THR A 79 -17.34 -16.09 5.40
N THR A 80 -17.36 -14.76 5.46
CA THR A 80 -16.39 -13.89 4.80
C THR A 80 -15.84 -12.86 5.79
N ALA A 81 -14.60 -12.45 5.57
CA ALA A 81 -13.94 -11.42 6.37
C ALA A 81 -13.02 -10.58 5.49
N GLN A 82 -12.91 -9.30 5.78
CA GLN A 82 -11.96 -8.38 5.18
C GLN A 82 -10.88 -8.05 6.19
N VAL A 83 -9.63 -8.10 5.75
CA VAL A 83 -8.46 -7.75 6.57
C VAL A 83 -7.62 -6.70 5.87
N GLN A 84 -7.35 -5.62 6.58
CA GLN A 84 -6.48 -4.54 6.12
C GLN A 84 -5.10 -4.70 6.76
N LEU A 85 -4.10 -4.89 5.90
CA LEU A 85 -2.70 -4.98 6.30
C LEU A 85 -1.99 -3.64 6.08
N GLY A 86 -0.87 -3.46 6.78
CA GLY A 86 -0.11 -2.22 6.68
C GLY A 86 0.66 -2.03 5.39
N GLN A 87 1.13 -3.13 4.78
CA GLN A 87 2.00 -3.04 3.60
C GLN A 87 1.64 -4.09 2.56
N MET A 88 1.72 -3.70 1.27
CA MET A 88 1.34 -4.57 0.15
C MET A 88 2.12 -5.89 0.15
N HIS A 89 3.41 -5.88 0.49
CA HIS A 89 4.22 -7.10 0.53
C HIS A 89 3.72 -8.11 1.59
N GLN A 90 3.17 -7.64 2.71
CA GLN A 90 2.60 -8.49 3.76
C GLN A 90 1.33 -9.16 3.24
N ALA A 91 0.51 -8.41 2.49
CA ALA A 91 -0.71 -8.91 1.89
C ALA A 91 -0.44 -9.94 0.80
N VAL A 92 0.57 -9.72 -0.06
CA VAL A 92 1.00 -10.71 -1.06
C VAL A 92 1.50 -11.99 -0.39
N ALA A 93 2.31 -11.89 0.67
CA ALA A 93 2.79 -13.05 1.41
C ALA A 93 1.64 -13.83 2.07
N ALA A 94 0.72 -13.12 2.74
CA ALA A 94 -0.45 -13.72 3.38
C ALA A 94 -1.36 -14.40 2.35
N GLN A 95 -1.62 -13.72 1.22
CA GLN A 95 -2.42 -14.27 0.14
C GLN A 95 -1.78 -15.53 -0.43
N SER A 96 -0.48 -15.52 -0.72
CA SER A 96 0.19 -16.70 -1.30
C SER A 96 0.27 -17.89 -0.35
N ASP A 97 0.45 -17.68 0.96
CA ASP A 97 0.57 -18.79 1.92
C ASP A 97 -0.78 -19.33 2.42
N LEU A 98 -1.79 -18.45 2.54
CA LEU A 98 -3.10 -18.82 3.09
C LEU A 98 -4.12 -19.17 2.00
N ASN A 99 -3.99 -18.63 0.79
CA ASN A 99 -4.93 -18.96 -0.28
C ASN A 99 -4.83 -20.46 -0.61
N THR A 100 -5.98 -21.12 -0.70
CA THR A 100 -6.14 -22.56 -0.91
C THR A 100 -5.65 -23.44 0.25
N LYS A 101 -5.27 -22.89 1.41
CA LYS A 101 -4.91 -23.72 2.55
C LYS A 101 -6.10 -24.50 3.07
N PRO A 102 -5.97 -25.83 3.30
CA PRO A 102 -7.00 -26.59 3.97
C PRO A 102 -7.14 -26.13 5.41
N LEU A 103 -8.38 -26.02 5.89
CA LEU A 103 -8.62 -25.75 7.30
C LEU A 103 -8.35 -27.02 8.12
N ALA A 104 -7.50 -26.90 9.14
CA ALA A 104 -7.11 -28.02 9.97
C ALA A 104 -8.34 -28.65 10.64
N GLY A 105 -8.52 -29.95 10.46
CA GLY A 105 -9.64 -30.69 11.03
C GLY A 105 -10.94 -30.62 10.21
N MET A 106 -10.95 -29.99 9.03
CA MET A 106 -12.14 -29.89 8.18
C MET A 106 -11.88 -30.55 6.82
N SER A 107 -12.57 -31.66 6.56
CA SER A 107 -12.46 -32.39 5.28
C SER A 107 -13.19 -31.62 4.17
N GLY A 108 -12.43 -31.10 3.20
CA GLY A 108 -12.96 -30.42 2.02
C GLY A 108 -13.10 -28.91 2.14
N ALA A 109 -12.90 -28.33 3.33
CA ALA A 109 -12.93 -26.89 3.51
C ALA A 109 -11.56 -26.26 3.25
N LYS A 110 -11.54 -25.17 2.47
CA LYS A 110 -10.34 -24.43 2.09
C LYS A 110 -10.53 -22.94 2.35
N LEU A 111 -9.46 -22.31 2.80
CA LEU A 111 -9.40 -20.86 2.90
C LEU A 111 -9.14 -20.28 1.51
N ARG A 112 -9.92 -19.29 1.09
CA ARG A 112 -9.69 -18.51 -0.12
C ARG A 112 -9.37 -17.09 0.30
N VAL A 113 -8.24 -16.59 -0.17
CA VAL A 113 -7.75 -15.24 0.13
C VAL A 113 -7.49 -14.53 -1.19
N GLU A 114 -8.13 -13.39 -1.38
CA GLU A 114 -8.06 -12.60 -2.61
C GLU A 114 -7.89 -11.12 -2.25
N PHE A 115 -7.23 -10.36 -3.13
CA PHE A 115 -7.15 -8.91 -2.95
C PHE A 115 -8.54 -8.32 -3.13
N ALA A 116 -9.00 -7.54 -2.16
CA ALA A 116 -10.22 -6.79 -2.32
C ALA A 116 -9.98 -5.77 -3.44
N ALA A 117 -10.85 -5.78 -4.45
CA ALA A 117 -10.89 -4.71 -5.42
C ALA A 117 -11.13 -3.42 -4.63
N GLN A 118 -10.13 -2.53 -4.57
CA GLN A 118 -10.37 -1.23 -3.97
C GLN A 118 -11.55 -0.60 -4.70
N PRO A 119 -12.56 -0.06 -4.00
CA PRO A 119 -13.57 0.72 -4.66
C PRO A 119 -12.82 1.86 -5.36
N TYR A 120 -12.76 1.78 -6.70
CA TYR A 120 -12.31 2.88 -7.53
C TYR A 120 -13.24 4.04 -7.19
N ASP A 121 -12.77 5.01 -6.42
CA ASP A 121 -13.58 6.17 -6.07
C ASP A 121 -13.55 7.14 -7.26
N PRO A 122 -14.63 7.24 -8.04
CA PRO A 122 -14.62 7.99 -9.30
C PRO A 122 -14.56 9.50 -9.07
N VAL A 123 -14.71 9.97 -7.83
CA VAL A 123 -14.64 11.40 -7.46
C VAL A 123 -13.19 11.89 -7.40
N LEU A 124 -12.25 11.05 -6.95
CA LEU A 124 -10.82 11.41 -6.93
C LEU A 124 -10.20 11.45 -8.33
N ALA A 125 -10.70 10.62 -9.26
CA ALA A 125 -10.23 10.58 -10.64
C ALA A 125 -10.70 11.77 -11.51
N GLN A 126 -11.69 12.54 -11.06
CA GLN A 126 -12.24 13.70 -11.77
C GLN A 126 -11.59 15.05 -11.40
N MET A 127 -10.62 15.07 -10.48
CA MET A 127 -9.89 16.28 -10.09
C MET A 127 -8.51 16.41 -10.75
N GLY A 128 -8.23 15.63 -11.81
CA GLY A 128 -7.01 15.68 -12.62
C GLY A 128 -7.22 16.35 -13.97
#